data_AF-A0A956BAM9-F1
#
_entry.id   AF-A0A956BAM9-F1
#
_cell.length_a   1.000
_cell.length_b   1.000
_cell.length_c   1.000
_cell.angle_alpha   90.00
_cell.angle_beta   90.00
_cell.angle_gamma   90.00
#
_symmetry.space_group_name_H-M   'P 1'
#
loop_
_entity.id
_entity.type
_entity.pdbx_description
1 polymer ?
#
loop_
_entity_poly.entity_id
_entity_poly.type
_entity_poly.pdbx_seq_one_letter_code
_entity_poly.pdbx_strand_id
1 'polypeptide(L)'
;MARKPLVLLGLLGTRLDAGVSAARWDRWRPTVATFSHDDLLIDRFELLHQPRHARLAEQVMADIARVSPETTQRAHPIELPDP
;
A
#
# COMPACT_ATOMS: atom_id res chain seq x y z
N MET A 1 -7.79 26.75 -9.69
CA MET A 1 -8.15 26.24 -8.35
C MET A 1 -7.01 25.34 -7.87
N ALA A 2 -6.64 25.38 -6.59
CA ALA A 2 -5.64 24.44 -6.07
C ALA A 2 -6.21 23.00 -6.02
N ARG A 3 -5.36 22.00 -6.30
CA ARG A 3 -5.72 20.58 -6.23
C ARG A 3 -6.12 20.22 -4.78
N LYS A 4 -7.18 19.44 -4.61
CA LYS A 4 -7.55 18.89 -3.30
C LYS A 4 -6.60 17.73 -2.95
N PRO A 5 -6.17 17.60 -1.69
CA PRO A 5 -5.40 16.44 -1.26
C PRO A 5 -6.14 15.13 -1.56
N LEU A 6 -5.47 14.19 -2.21
CA LEU A 6 -5.96 12.86 -2.52
C LEU A 6 -5.50 11.88 -1.44
N VAL A 7 -6.47 11.22 -0.80
CA VAL A 7 -6.23 10.21 0.22
C VAL A 7 -6.71 8.85 -0.31
N LEU A 8 -5.80 7.88 -0.37
CA LEU A 8 -6.13 6.51 -0.72
C LEU A 8 -6.33 5.68 0.57
N LEU A 9 -7.46 4.99 0.65
CA LEU A 9 -7.75 3.99 1.69
C LEU A 9 -7.59 2.61 1.05
N GLY A 10 -6.68 1.80 1.58
CA GLY A 10 -6.43 0.45 1.09
C GLY A 10 -6.72 -0.61 2.16
N LEU A 11 -7.29 -1.74 1.75
CA LEU A 11 -7.32 -2.96 2.56
C LEU A 11 -6.23 -3.90 2.04
N LEU A 12 -5.37 -4.40 2.93
CA LEU A 12 -4.24 -5.23 2.53
C LEU A 12 -4.67 -6.53 1.84
N GLY A 13 -4.30 -6.68 0.57
CA GLY A 13 -4.46 -7.91 -0.19
C GLY A 13 -3.35 -8.92 0.12
N THR A 14 -3.64 -9.97 0.89
CA THR A 14 -2.61 -10.92 1.37
C THR A 14 -2.06 -11.86 0.30
N ARG A 15 -2.76 -12.00 -0.83
CA ARG A 15 -2.38 -12.92 -1.91
C ARG A 15 -1.53 -12.24 -2.97
N LEU A 16 -2.04 -11.15 -3.56
CA LEU A 16 -1.39 -10.49 -4.69
C LEU A 16 -0.28 -9.55 -4.27
N ASP A 17 -0.37 -8.91 -3.10
CA ASP A 17 0.70 -8.01 -2.63
C ASP A 17 1.86 -8.74 -1.94
N ALA A 18 1.78 -10.07 -1.79
CA ALA A 18 2.79 -10.89 -1.12
C ALA A 18 4.01 -11.25 -1.99
N GLY A 19 5.12 -11.55 -1.31
CA GLY A 19 6.35 -12.07 -1.92
C GLY A 19 7.59 -11.54 -1.20
N VAL A 20 8.49 -12.43 -0.77
CA VAL A 20 9.65 -12.05 0.07
C VAL A 20 10.94 -11.81 -0.73
N SER A 21 11.02 -12.34 -1.95
CA SER A 21 12.20 -12.20 -2.81
C SER A 21 12.14 -10.93 -3.66
N ALA A 22 13.25 -10.62 -4.35
CA ALA A 22 13.30 -9.55 -5.34
C ALA A 22 12.30 -9.75 -6.50
N ALA A 23 11.97 -11.00 -6.84
CA ALA A 23 11.01 -11.35 -7.89
C ALA A 23 9.57 -10.84 -7.65
N ARG A 24 9.30 -10.25 -6.47
CA ARG A 24 8.01 -9.57 -6.21
C ARG A 24 7.78 -8.35 -7.10
N TRP A 25 8.85 -7.72 -7.61
CA TRP A 25 8.75 -6.60 -8.55
C TRP A 25 8.28 -7.03 -9.94
N ASP A 26 8.44 -8.31 -10.28
CA ASP A 26 7.97 -8.89 -11.54
C ASP A 26 6.49 -9.33 -11.48
N ARG A 27 5.84 -9.18 -10.33
CA ARG A 27 4.44 -9.57 -10.11
C ARG A 27 3.55 -8.35 -10.06
N TRP A 28 2.32 -8.50 -10.53
CA TRP A 28 1.30 -7.49 -10.34
C TRP A 28 0.85 -7.45 -8.88
N ARG A 29 1.25 -6.39 -8.17
CA ARG A 29 0.91 -6.10 -6.77
C ARG A 29 -0.01 -4.88 -6.74
N PRO A 30 -1.35 -5.05 -6.69
CA PRO A 30 -2.30 -3.97 -6.94
C PRO A 30 -2.09 -2.75 -6.05
N THR A 31 -1.76 -2.96 -4.79
CA THR A 31 -1.55 -1.86 -3.84
C THR A 31 -0.34 -1.03 -4.24
N VAL A 32 0.78 -1.68 -4.57
CA VAL A 32 2.03 -1.00 -4.99
C VAL A 32 1.90 -0.38 -6.37
N ALA A 33 1.29 -1.09 -7.31
CA ALA A 33 1.09 -0.63 -8.69
C ALA A 33 0.25 0.65 -8.78
N THR A 34 -0.65 0.88 -7.82
CA THR A 34 -1.43 2.13 -7.74
C THR A 34 -0.53 3.36 -7.68
N PHE A 35 0.63 3.27 -7.02
CA PHE A 35 1.59 4.36 -6.88
C PHE A 35 2.57 4.50 -8.06
N SER A 36 2.52 3.59 -9.05
CA SER A 36 3.36 3.63 -10.24
C SER A 36 2.74 4.40 -11.40
N HIS A 37 1.62 5.10 -11.19
CA HIS A 37 0.94 5.88 -12.22
C HIS A 37 1.38 7.35 -12.16
N ASP A 38 2.08 7.83 -13.18
CA ASP A 38 2.64 9.20 -13.23
C ASP A 38 1.56 10.30 -13.13
N ASP A 39 0.33 10.01 -13.57
CA ASP A 39 -0.78 10.96 -13.56
C ASP A 39 -1.59 10.95 -12.25
N LEU A 40 -1.22 10.11 -11.27
CA LEU A 40 -1.96 9.96 -10.01
C LEU A 40 -1.10 10.28 -8.79
N LEU A 41 -1.05 11.56 -8.41
CA LEU A 41 -0.37 12.01 -7.21
C LEU A 41 -1.23 11.79 -5.95
N ILE A 42 -0.86 10.77 -5.17
CA ILE A 42 -1.49 10.45 -3.88
C ILE A 42 -0.72 11.14 -2.75
N ASP A 43 -1.39 12.04 -2.01
CA ASP A 43 -0.74 12.76 -0.90
C ASP A 43 -0.63 11.89 0.35
N ARG A 44 -1.63 11.04 0.59
CA ARG A 44 -1.68 10.18 1.78
C ARG A 44 -2.28 8.82 1.49
N PHE A 45 -1.66 7.79 2.05
CA PHE A 45 -2.11 6.41 2.00
C PHE A 45 -2.38 5.88 3.41
N GLU A 46 -3.58 5.33 3.59
CA GLU A 46 -4.04 4.71 4.83
C GLU A 46 -4.26 3.22 4.55
N LEU A 47 -3.39 2.36 5.09
CA LEU A 47 -3.44 0.90 4.89
C LEU A 47 -4.09 0.21 6.07
N LEU A 48 -5.29 -0.33 5.87
CA LEU A 48 -5.95 -1.22 6.81
C LEU A 48 -5.41 -2.65 6.63
N HIS A 49 -5.02 -3.29 7.73
CA HIS A 49 -4.58 -4.68 7.69
C HIS A 49 -4.93 -5.42 8.97
N GLN A 50 -5.04 -6.75 8.89
CA GLN A 50 -5.14 -7.56 10.10
C GLN A 50 -3.79 -7.65 10.82
N PRO A 51 -3.74 -7.67 12.17
CA PRO A 51 -2.49 -7.77 12.92
C PRO A 51 -1.61 -8.97 12.49
N ARG A 52 -2.23 -10.10 12.17
CA ARG A 52 -1.54 -11.32 11.67
C ARG A 52 -0.75 -11.12 10.37
N HIS A 53 -1.01 -10.05 9.64
CA HIS A 53 -0.34 -9.71 8.38
C HIS A 53 0.56 -8.47 8.48
N ALA A 54 0.92 -8.03 9.70
CA ALA A 54 1.75 -6.84 9.93
C ALA A 54 3.04 -6.81 9.11
N ARG A 55 3.77 -7.93 9.06
CA ARG A 55 5.01 -8.03 8.28
C ARG A 55 4.80 -7.79 6.77
N LEU A 56 3.67 -8.24 6.23
CA LEU A 56 3.34 -7.98 4.83
C LEU A 56 2.95 -6.51 4.64
N ALA A 57 2.19 -5.92 5.57
CA ALA A 57 1.86 -4.51 5.54
C ALA A 57 3.12 -3.63 5.54
N GLU A 58 4.07 -3.90 6.43
CA GLU A 58 5.37 -3.22 6.49
C GLU A 58 6.14 -3.32 5.17
N GLN A 59 6.17 -4.52 4.57
CA GLN A 59 6.83 -4.71 3.28
C GLN A 59 6.16 -3.92 2.16
N VAL A 60 4.83 -3.92 2.11
CA VAL A 60 4.05 -3.14 1.13
C VAL A 60 4.32 -1.65 1.30
N MET A 61 4.27 -1.12 2.52
CA MET A 61 4.57 0.29 2.79
C MET A 61 6.01 0.64 2.40
N ALA A 62 6.99 -0.21 2.72
CA ALA A 62 8.37 0.01 2.33
C ALA A 62 8.56 0.02 0.80
N ASP A 63 7.84 -0.84 0.07
CA ASP A 63 7.88 -0.85 -1.39
C ASP A 63 7.16 0.38 -1.98
N ILE A 64 6.03 0.84 -1.40
CA ILE A 64 5.38 2.09 -1.81
C ILE A 64 6.30 3.29 -1.58
N ALA A 65 7.00 3.37 -0.45
CA ALA A 65 7.93 4.46 -0.16
C ALA A 65 9.09 4.55 -1.16
N ARG A 66 9.42 3.46 -1.87
CA ARG A 66 10.41 3.46 -2.95
C ARG A 66 9.84 3.97 -4.27
N VAL A 67 8.55 3.75 -4.52
CA VAL A 67 7.87 4.10 -5.77
C VAL A 67 7.31 5.52 -5.71
N SER A 68 6.73 5.92 -4.58
CA SER A 68 6.16 7.24 -4.31
C SER A 68 6.71 7.76 -2.97
N PRO A 69 7.94 8.31 -2.96
CA PRO A 69 8.56 8.88 -1.76
C PRO A 69 7.83 10.10 -1.20
N GLU A 70 7.01 10.76 -2.00
CA GLU A 70 6.21 11.93 -1.63
C GLU A 70 4.89 11.57 -0.93
N THR A 71 4.40 10.33 -1.09
CA THR A 71 3.19 9.89 -0.40
C THR A 71 3.46 9.67 1.09
N THR A 72 2.70 10.35 1.94
CA THR A 72 2.67 10.05 3.38
C THR A 72 1.88 8.78 3.66
N GLN A 73 2.38 7.90 4.53
CA GLN A 73 1.79 6.57 4.72
C GLN A 73 1.50 6.30 6.19
N ARG A 74 0.40 5.58 6.47
CA ARG A 74 0.06 5.07 7.80
C ARG A 74 -0.56 3.68 7.68
N ALA A 75 -0.12 2.77 8.54
CA ALA A 75 -0.73 1.45 8.71
C ALA A 75 -1.69 1.46 9.91
N HIS A 76 -2.84 0.82 9.74
CA HIS A 76 -3.86 0.66 10.75
C HIS A 76 -4.12 -0.83 10.98
N PRO A 77 -3.59 -1.41 12.07
CA PRO A 77 -3.95 -2.76 12.46
C PRO A 77 -5.42 -2.76 12.91
N ILE A 78 -6.26 -3.52 12.22
CA ILE A 78 -7.68 -3.69 12.55
C ILE A 78 -8.01 -5.17 12.68
N GLU A 79 -8.76 -5.54 13.72
CA GLU A 79 -9.24 -6.90 13.88
C GLU A 79 -10.52 -7.10 13.08
N LEU A 80 -10.49 -8.09 12.17
CA LEU A 80 -11.61 -8.45 11.30
C LEU A 80 -11.96 -9.91 11.62
N PRO A 81 -12.84 -10.15 12.63
CA PRO A 81 -13.13 -11.49 13.14
C PRO A 81 -13.87 -12.39 12.14
N ASP A 82 -14.63 -11.79 11.22
CA ASP A 82 -15.25 -12.45 10.06
C ASP A 82 -15.07 -11.54 8.84
N PRO A 83 -13.95 -11.70 8.11
CA PRO A 83 -13.52 -10.78 7.05
C PRO A 83 -14.15 -11.03 5.67
#